data_AF-W7DXF5-F1
#
_entry.id   AF-W7DXF5-F1
#
_cell.length_a   1.000
_cell.length_b   1.000
_cell.length_c   1.000
_cell.angle_alpha   90.00
_cell.angle_beta   90.00
_cell.angle_gamma   90.00
#
_symmetry.space_group_name_H-M   'P 1'
#
loop_
_entity.id
_entity.type
_entity.pdbx_description
1 polymer ?
#
loop_
_entity_poly.entity_id
_entity_poly.type
_entity_poly.pdbx_seq_one_letter_code
_entity_poly.pdbx_strand_id
1 'polypeptide(L)'
;MLAKLDYRLLGTFVFFFIIVGNLTEWKVLTDTLPAIFLHPLTSLFGAAFVSQVISNVPAAILIAPFGSEVQAVLLGVNVGGIGTLIASLANLIGFRLFQLYMPHLKVAFLKKNLRG
;
A
#
# COMPACT_ATOMS: atom_id res chain seq x y z
N MET A 1 28.03 -7.03 0.17
CA MET A 1 27.04 -5.99 0.50
C MET A 1 25.70 -6.23 -0.20
N LEU A 2 25.69 -6.56 -1.50
CA LEU A 2 24.45 -6.84 -2.28
C LEU A 2 23.73 -8.15 -1.90
N ALA A 3 24.41 -9.16 -1.38
CA ALA A 3 23.79 -10.45 -1.03
C ALA A 3 22.83 -10.41 0.18
N LYS A 4 22.82 -9.30 0.95
CA LYS A 4 21.92 -9.11 2.11
C LYS A 4 20.60 -8.40 1.75
N LEU A 5 20.43 -8.00 0.49
CA LEU A 5 19.20 -7.38 0.02
C LEU A 5 18.10 -8.44 -0.10
N ASP A 6 16.90 -8.08 0.35
CA ASP A 6 15.72 -8.94 0.25
C ASP A 6 15.15 -8.86 -1.18
N TYR A 7 15.77 -9.62 -2.09
CA TYR A 7 15.40 -9.62 -3.51
C TYR A 7 13.95 -10.06 -3.75
N ARG A 8 13.33 -10.79 -2.82
CA ARG A 8 11.90 -11.09 -2.88
C ARG A 8 11.05 -9.84 -2.69
N LEU A 9 11.36 -9.03 -1.68
CA LEU A 9 10.69 -7.74 -1.44
C LEU A 9 10.92 -6.77 -2.60
N LEU A 10 12.13 -6.70 -3.14
CA LEU A 10 12.45 -5.90 -4.31
C LEU A 10 11.66 -6.36 -5.55
N GLY A 11 11.56 -7.67 -5.77
CA GLY A 11 10.74 -8.24 -6.84
C GLY A 11 9.26 -7.88 -6.68
N THR A 12 8.69 -8.03 -5.48
CA THR A 12 7.32 -7.61 -5.18
C THR A 12 7.11 -6.13 -5.48
N PHE A 13 8.07 -5.28 -5.13
CA PHE A 13 8.04 -3.86 -5.47
C PHE A 13 7.92 -3.66 -6.98
N VAL A 14 8.86 -4.21 -7.77
CA VAL A 14 8.84 -4.12 -9.23
C VAL A 14 7.50 -4.58 -9.82
N PHE A 15 6.97 -5.72 -9.37
CA PHE A 15 5.68 -6.23 -9.83
C PHE A 15 4.53 -5.26 -9.54
N PHE A 16 4.51 -4.62 -8.36
CA PHE A 16 3.48 -3.62 -8.07
C PHE A 16 3.52 -2.44 -9.03
N PHE A 17 4.69 -1.92 -9.41
CA PHE A 17 4.78 -0.84 -10.40
C PHE A 17 4.35 -1.29 -11.79
N ILE A 18 4.72 -2.49 -12.21
CA ILE A 18 4.29 -3.04 -13.51
C ILE A 18 2.76 -3.17 -13.53
N ILE A 19 2.17 -3.80 -12.50
CA ILE A 19 0.73 -4.00 -12.41
C ILE A 19 0.01 -2.64 -12.37
N VAL A 20 0.44 -1.73 -11.50
CA VAL A 20 -0.17 -0.40 -11.39
C VAL A 20 -0.08 0.39 -12.70
N GLY A 21 1.08 0.37 -13.37
CA GLY A 21 1.23 1.02 -14.67
C GLY A 21 0.29 0.46 -15.74
N ASN A 22 0.08 -0.86 -15.77
CA ASN A 22 -0.91 -1.47 -16.68
C ASN A 22 -2.35 -1.09 -16.28
N LEU A 23 -2.64 -1.03 -14.98
CA LEU A 23 -3.97 -0.66 -14.49
C LEU A 23 -4.34 0.79 -14.82
N THR A 24 -3.38 1.72 -14.82
CA THR A 24 -3.66 3.12 -15.18
C THR A 24 -4.12 3.31 -16.63
N GLU A 25 -3.83 2.36 -17.52
CA GLU A 25 -4.29 2.38 -18.91
C GLU A 25 -5.60 1.61 -19.12
N TRP A 26 -6.09 0.91 -18.09
CA TRP A 26 -7.27 0.08 -18.22
C TRP A 26 -8.55 0.92 -18.24
N LYS A 27 -9.28 0.86 -19.36
CA LYS A 27 -10.45 1.71 -19.63
C LYS A 27 -11.49 1.74 -18.49
N VAL A 28 -11.72 0.62 -17.81
CA VAL A 28 -12.65 0.56 -16.68
C VAL A 28 -12.23 1.52 -15.56
N LEU A 29 -10.93 1.59 -15.26
CA LEU A 29 -10.40 2.45 -14.21
C LEU A 29 -10.37 3.91 -14.65
N THR A 30 -9.98 4.18 -15.91
CA THR A 30 -9.98 5.54 -16.46
C THR A 30 -11.38 6.16 -16.52
N ASP A 31 -12.42 5.34 -16.68
CA ASP A 31 -13.80 5.82 -16.74
C ASP A 31 -14.45 5.96 -15.35
N THR A 32 -13.99 5.21 -14.34
CA THR A 32 -14.65 5.13 -13.02
C THR A 32 -13.93 5.89 -11.91
N LEU A 33 -12.59 5.83 -11.87
CA LEU A 33 -11.81 6.45 -10.81
C LEU A 33 -11.93 7.98 -10.79
N PRO A 34 -11.98 8.71 -11.94
CA PRO A 34 -12.11 10.16 -11.89
C PRO A 34 -13.29 10.63 -11.04
N ALA A 35 -14.48 10.05 -11.21
CA ALA A 35 -15.66 10.43 -10.43
C ALA A 35 -15.48 10.26 -8.90
N ILE A 36 -14.62 9.34 -8.48
CA ILE A 36 -14.35 9.05 -7.07
C ILE A 36 -13.33 10.04 -6.50
N PHE A 37 -12.35 10.47 -7.29
CA PHE A 37 -11.20 11.28 -6.83
C PHE A 37 -11.32 12.79 -7.11
N LEU A 38 -12.53 13.28 -7.39
CA LEU A 38 -12.82 14.72 -7.57
C LEU A 38 -13.10 15.47 -6.25
N HIS A 39 -13.49 14.77 -5.19
CA HIS A 39 -13.82 15.40 -3.91
C HIS A 39 -12.85 14.98 -2.80
N PRO A 40 -12.50 15.88 -1.85
CA PRO A 40 -11.51 15.57 -0.82
C PRO A 40 -11.87 14.35 0.04
N LEU A 41 -13.13 14.25 0.50
CA LEU A 41 -13.54 13.15 1.37
C LEU A 41 -13.56 11.80 0.64
N THR A 42 -14.11 11.74 -0.57
CA THR A 42 -14.12 10.51 -1.36
C THR A 42 -12.71 10.10 -1.79
N SER A 43 -11.85 11.08 -2.06
CA SER A 43 -10.43 10.84 -2.36
C SER A 43 -9.69 10.25 -1.17
N LEU A 44 -9.93 10.77 0.04
CA LEU A 44 -9.33 10.25 1.28
C LEU A 44 -9.73 8.79 1.53
N PHE A 45 -11.04 8.52 1.58
CA PHE A 45 -11.54 7.16 1.89
C PHE A 45 -11.26 6.17 0.76
N GLY A 46 -11.40 6.60 -0.50
CA GLY A 46 -11.05 5.82 -1.67
C GLY A 46 -9.57 5.44 -1.69
N ALA A 47 -8.68 6.40 -1.44
CA ALA A 47 -7.25 6.15 -1.36
C ALA A 47 -6.88 5.22 -0.19
N ALA A 48 -7.53 5.38 0.97
CA ALA A 48 -7.35 4.47 2.10
C ALA A 48 -7.77 3.03 1.77
N PHE A 49 -8.90 2.85 1.09
CA PHE A 49 -9.37 1.54 0.67
C PHE A 49 -8.42 0.88 -0.35
N VAL A 50 -8.06 1.61 -1.41
CA VAL A 50 -7.13 1.10 -2.44
C VAL A 50 -5.77 0.74 -1.82
N SER A 51 -5.26 1.57 -0.90
CA SER A 51 -4.00 1.31 -0.22
C SER A 51 -4.00 0.04 0.64
N GLN A 52 -5.15 -0.38 1.18
CA GLN A 52 -5.22 -1.64 1.93
C GLN A 52 -5.00 -2.87 1.05
N VAL A 53 -5.38 -2.77 -0.23
CA VAL A 53 -5.31 -3.88 -1.20
C VAL A 53 -3.99 -3.88 -1.97
N ILE A 54 -3.57 -2.70 -2.44
CA ILE A 54 -2.43 -2.56 -3.39
C ILE A 54 -1.12 -2.21 -2.68
N SER A 55 -1.17 -1.69 -1.46
CA SER A 55 -0.09 -1.03 -0.72
C SER A 55 -0.03 0.49 -0.91
N ASN A 56 0.45 1.20 0.10
CA ASN A 56 0.45 2.66 0.18
C ASN A 56 1.10 3.37 -1.02
N VAL A 57 2.34 2.99 -1.40
CA VAL A 57 3.08 3.66 -2.48
C VAL A 57 2.45 3.39 -3.86
N PRO A 58 2.19 2.13 -4.27
CA PRO A 58 1.64 1.88 -5.60
C PRO A 58 0.18 2.37 -5.73
N ALA A 59 -0.60 2.40 -4.64
CA ALA A 59 -1.94 3.00 -4.64
C ALA A 59 -1.90 4.51 -4.96
N ALA A 60 -0.94 5.25 -4.41
CA ALA A 60 -0.79 6.67 -4.71
C ALA A 60 -0.49 6.91 -6.20
N ILE A 61 0.37 6.06 -6.78
CA ILE A 61 0.75 6.14 -8.19
C ILE A 61 -0.44 5.77 -9.09
N LEU A 62 -1.23 4.76 -8.72
CA LEU A 62 -2.44 4.39 -9.44
C LEU A 62 -3.45 5.54 -9.49
N ILE A 63 -3.62 6.26 -8.38
CA ILE A 63 -4.67 7.28 -8.23
C ILE A 63 -4.22 8.64 -8.81
N ALA A 64 -2.93 8.95 -8.80
CA ALA A 64 -2.39 10.25 -9.21
C ALA A 64 -2.89 10.79 -10.57
N PRO A 65 -3.12 9.96 -11.62
CA PRO A 65 -3.64 10.45 -12.90
C PRO A 65 -5.13 10.85 -12.86
N PHE A 66 -5.89 10.44 -11.84
CA PHE A 66 -7.36 10.50 -11.85
C PHE A 66 -7.97 11.54 -10.91
N GLY A 67 -7.18 12.25 -10.10
CA GLY A 67 -7.69 13.20 -9.11
C GLY A 67 -6.81 14.43 -8.92
N SER A 68 -7.44 15.55 -8.57
CA SER A 68 -6.75 16.80 -8.21
C SER A 68 -6.44 16.91 -6.72
N GLU A 69 -7.08 16.08 -5.89
CA GLU A 69 -7.02 16.15 -4.42
C GLU A 69 -5.78 15.45 -3.84
N VAL A 70 -4.60 15.94 -4.22
CA VAL A 70 -3.30 15.33 -3.86
C VAL A 70 -3.16 15.14 -2.35
N GLN A 71 -3.53 16.14 -1.54
CA GLN A 71 -3.42 16.03 -0.08
C GLN A 71 -4.32 14.94 0.49
N ALA A 72 -5.57 14.86 0.04
CA ALA A 72 -6.51 13.85 0.51
C ALA A 72 -6.07 12.45 0.11
N VAL A 73 -5.58 12.27 -1.13
CA VAL A 73 -5.04 10.99 -1.61
C VAL A 73 -3.84 10.56 -0.77
N LEU A 74 -2.87 11.46 -0.54
CA LEU A 74 -1.67 11.18 0.26
C LEU A 74 -2.00 10.82 1.71
N LEU A 75 -2.95 11.53 2.33
CA LEU A 75 -3.43 11.19 3.67
C LEU A 75 -4.13 9.83 3.66
N GLY A 76 -5.02 9.61 2.70
CA GLY A 76 -5.77 8.37 2.54
C GLY A 76 -4.86 7.15 2.41
N VAL A 77 -3.89 7.17 1.47
CA VAL A 77 -2.99 6.02 1.29
C VAL A 77 -2.12 5.74 2.50
N ASN A 78 -1.72 6.76 3.27
CA ASN A 78 -0.93 6.55 4.47
C ASN A 78 -1.79 5.97 5.61
N VAL A 79 -3.01 6.47 5.79
CA VAL A 79 -3.98 5.91 6.76
C VAL A 79 -4.32 4.46 6.38
N GLY A 80 -4.60 4.18 5.11
CA GLY A 80 -4.87 2.83 4.60
C GLY A 80 -3.69 1.88 4.82
N GLY A 81 -2.45 2.37 4.66
CA GLY A 81 -1.22 1.62 4.89
C GLY A 81 -1.02 1.14 6.32
N ILE A 82 -1.75 1.66 7.31
CA ILE A 82 -1.68 1.23 8.72
C ILE A 82 -2.60 0.02 9.00
N GLY A 83 -3.60 -0.23 8.14
CA GLY A 83 -4.67 -1.19 8.41
C GLY A 83 -4.19 -2.63 8.61
N THR A 84 -3.49 -3.20 7.63
CA THR A 84 -2.99 -4.58 7.70
C THR A 84 -1.47 -4.64 7.56
N LEU A 85 -0.88 -5.78 7.96
CA LEU A 85 0.56 -6.00 7.83
C LEU A 85 1.02 -5.92 6.36
N ILE A 86 0.18 -6.33 5.41
CA ILE A 86 0.48 -6.30 3.97
C ILE A 86 0.14 -4.97 3.30
N ALA A 87 -0.67 -4.12 3.95
CA ALA A 87 -1.10 -2.82 3.42
C ALA A 87 0.05 -1.82 3.22
N SER A 88 1.21 -2.04 3.84
CA SER A 88 2.37 -1.18 3.64
C SER A 88 3.66 -1.99 3.70
N LEU A 89 4.58 -1.67 2.78
CA LEU A 89 5.93 -2.22 2.81
C LEU A 89 6.68 -1.83 4.08
N ALA A 90 6.38 -0.65 4.66
CA ALA A 90 6.96 -0.24 5.94
C ALA A 90 6.58 -1.21 7.06
N ASN A 91 5.33 -1.70 7.06
CA ASN A 91 4.86 -2.69 8.03
C ASN A 91 5.59 -4.04 7.84
N LEU A 92 5.77 -4.49 6.58
CA LEU A 92 6.50 -5.72 6.27
C LEU A 92 7.98 -5.65 6.66
N ILE A 93 8.65 -4.53 6.36
CA ILE A 93 10.05 -4.30 6.75
C ILE A 93 10.16 -4.25 8.27
N GLY A 94 9.30 -3.49 8.95
CA GLY A 94 9.25 -3.41 10.40
C GLY A 94 9.05 -4.77 11.06
N PHE A 95 8.15 -5.59 10.51
CA PHE A 95 7.94 -6.96 10.98
C PHE A 95 9.15 -7.87 10.76
N ARG A 96 9.84 -7.76 9.62
CA ARG A 96 11.09 -8.51 9.40
C ARG A 96 12.19 -8.09 10.37
N LEU A 97 12.35 -6.79 10.62
CA LEU A 97 13.29 -6.29 11.63
C LEU A 97 12.92 -6.82 13.02
N PHE A 98 11.65 -6.75 13.40
CA PHE A 98 11.17 -7.32 14.66
C PHE A 98 11.51 -8.81 14.79
N GLN A 99 11.30 -9.60 13.73
CA GLN A 99 11.66 -11.02 13.73
C GLN A 99 13.16 -11.29 13.86
N LEU A 100 14.01 -10.41 13.32
CA LEU A 100 15.46 -10.52 13.37
C LEU A 100 16.02 -10.15 14.75
N TYR A 101 15.52 -9.07 15.35
CA TYR A 101 16.04 -8.56 16.63
C TYR A 101 15.31 -9.11 17.87
N MET A 102 14.07 -9.57 17.74
CA MET A 102 13.25 -10.13 18.85
C MET A 102 12.66 -11.52 18.52
N PRO A 103 13.48 -12.54 18.22
CA PRO A 103 13.00 -13.84 17.77
C PRO A 103 12.14 -14.60 18.79
N HIS A 104 12.29 -14.31 20.09
CA HIS A 104 11.58 -14.96 21.19
C HIS A 104 10.14 -14.44 21.39
N LEU A 105 9.75 -13.29 20.80
CA LEU A 105 8.39 -12.74 20.88
C LEU A 105 7.52 -13.04 19.63
N LYS A 106 8.02 -13.79 18.65
CA LYS A 106 7.36 -14.04 17.34
C LYS A 106 5.89 -14.50 17.46
N VAL A 107 5.59 -15.35 18.43
CA VAL A 107 4.26 -15.97 18.59
C VAL A 107 3.24 -14.99 19.20
N ALA A 108 3.68 -14.04 20.03
CA ALA A 108 2.79 -13.07 20.67
C ALA A 108 2.29 -11.99 19.69
N PHE A 109 3.12 -11.62 18.70
CA PHE A 109 2.78 -10.57 17.73
C PHE A 109 1.74 -11.03 16.70
N LEU A 110 1.88 -12.26 16.18
CA LEU A 110 0.89 -12.87 15.27
C LEU A 110 -0.48 -13.08 15.93
N LYS A 111 -0.50 -13.42 17.23
CA LYS A 111 -1.75 -13.68 17.97
C LYS A 111 -2.58 -12.41 18.23
N LYS A 112 -1.96 -11.23 18.18
CA LYS A 112 -2.62 -9.94 18.41
C LYS A 112 -3.21 -9.33 17.12
N ASN A 113 -2.58 -9.56 15.96
CA ASN A 113 -3.06 -9.08 14.65
C ASN A 113 -4.15 -9.94 13.99
N LEU A 114 -4.42 -11.15 14.51
CA LEU A 114 -5.50 -12.03 14.03
C LEU A 114 -6.78 -11.96 14.90
N ARG A 115 -6.80 -11.07 15.90
CA ARG A 115 -7.91 -10.90 16.84
C ARG A 115 -8.55 -9.50 16.78
N GLY A 116 -8.19 -8.69 15.79
CA GLY A 116 -8.80 -7.39 15.48
C GLY A 116 -9.69 -7.52 14.27
#